data_AF-A0A3D4BFG9-F1
#
_entry.id   AF-A0A3D4BFG9-F1
#
_cell.length_a   1.000
_cell.length_b   1.000
_cell.length_c   1.000
_cell.angle_alpha   90.00
_cell.angle_beta   90.00
_cell.angle_gamma   90.00
#
_symmetry.space_group_name_H-M   'P 1'
#
loop_
_entity.id
_entity.type
_entity.pdbx_description
1 polymer ?
#
loop_
_entity_poly.entity_id
_entity_poly.type
_entity_poly.pdbx_seq_one_letter_code
_entity_poly.pdbx_strand_id
1 'polypeptide(L)' 'PLKPIATLMRTIMSVDIDTKEPFDSAKERSDVCTVPAAGVIGEAVVAFVVADAMQEKFGGDSLEEMKRNYLGYMGQLKDY' A
#
# COMPACT_ATOMS: atom_id res chain seq x y z
N PRO A 1 -0.50 9.20 9.10
CA PRO A 1 -1.98 9.29 9.03
C PRO A 1 -2.39 9.44 7.56
N LEU A 2 -3.44 8.74 7.10
CA LEU A 2 -3.95 8.88 5.73
C LEU A 2 -4.64 10.24 5.59
N LYS A 3 -4.24 11.03 4.58
CA LYS A 3 -4.98 12.26 4.26
C LYS A 3 -6.37 11.90 3.71
N PRO A 4 -7.43 12.67 4.00
CA PRO A 4 -8.69 12.54 3.27
C PRO A 4 -8.45 12.63 1.76
N ILE A 5 -9.01 11.68 1.00
CA ILE A 5 -8.73 11.55 -0.44
C ILE A 5 -9.79 12.29 -1.27
N ALA A 6 -11.06 12.15 -0.91
CA ALA A 6 -12.14 12.76 -1.67
C ALA A 6 -12.10 14.30 -1.55
N THR A 7 -12.37 14.99 -2.66
CA THR A 7 -12.61 16.43 -2.64
C THR A 7 -13.84 16.72 -1.79
N LEU A 8 -13.81 17.83 -1.05
CA LEU A 8 -14.93 18.20 -0.19
C LEU A 8 -16.19 18.51 -1.03
N MET A 9 -17.35 18.00 -0.59
CA MET A 9 -18.64 18.29 -1.23
C MET A 9 -19.01 19.78 -1.15
N ARG A 10 -18.55 20.45 -0.09
CA ARG A 10 -18.43 21.91 -0.05
C ARG A 10 -17.10 22.27 -0.73
N THR A 11 -17.19 22.86 -1.91
CA THR A 11 -16.02 23.25 -2.70
C THR A 11 -15.16 24.25 -1.94
N ILE A 12 -13.86 24.15 -2.13
CA ILE A 12 -12.86 25.12 -1.69
C ILE A 12 -12.32 25.87 -2.90
N MET A 13 -11.78 27.07 -2.66
CA MET A 13 -11.20 27.91 -3.69
C MET A 13 -10.03 27.20 -4.38
N SER A 14 -10.07 27.19 -5.71
CA SER A 14 -9.04 26.71 -6.63
C SER A 14 -8.73 27.83 -7.63
N VAL A 15 -7.84 27.55 -8.59
CA VAL A 15 -7.49 28.46 -9.68
C VAL A 15 -7.65 27.72 -11.00
N ASP A 16 -8.29 28.37 -11.97
CA ASP A 16 -8.37 27.85 -13.33
C ASP A 16 -7.01 27.94 -14.04
N ILE A 17 -6.57 26.85 -14.66
CA ILE A 17 -5.21 26.75 -15.21
C ILE A 17 -5.00 27.61 -16.46
N ASP A 18 -6.04 27.89 -17.23
CA ASP A 18 -5.95 28.64 -18.48
C ASP A 18 -6.08 30.14 -18.24
N THR A 19 -7.06 30.53 -17.43
CA THR A 19 -7.42 31.93 -17.15
C THR A 19 -6.68 32.53 -15.96
N LYS A 20 -6.16 31.69 -15.05
CA LYS A 20 -5.53 32.09 -13.76
C LYS A 20 -6.48 32.79 -12.79
N GLU A 21 -7.79 32.76 -13.05
CA GLU A 21 -8.80 33.35 -12.19
C GLU A 21 -9.25 32.38 -11.08
N PRO A 22 -9.76 32.88 -9.93
CA PRO A 22 -10.33 32.04 -8.89
C PRO A 22 -11.55 31.24 -9.39
N PHE A 23 -11.59 29.95 -9.08
CA PHE A 23 -12.69 29.04 -9.43
C PHE A 23 -12.95 28.02 -8.30
N ASP A 24 -14.14 27.44 -8.25
CA ASP A 24 -14.47 26.39 -7.27
C ASP A 24 -13.82 25.05 -7.62
N SER A 25 -13.29 24.32 -6.63
CA SER A 25 -12.72 22.99 -6.87
C SER A 25 -13.73 21.98 -7.45
N ALA A 26 -13.25 21.12 -8.36
CA ALA A 26 -14.03 20.06 -8.98
C ALA A 26 -14.35 18.91 -7.99
N LYS A 27 -15.53 18.29 -8.15
CA LYS A 27 -16.01 17.18 -7.31
C LYS A 27 -15.92 15.86 -8.08
N GLU A 28 -14.90 15.06 -7.77
CA GLU A 28 -14.66 13.79 -8.47
C GLU A 28 -15.20 12.56 -7.74
N ARG A 29 -15.18 12.58 -6.41
CA ARG A 29 -15.59 11.46 -5.54
C ARG A 29 -16.34 11.98 -4.32
N SER A 30 -17.26 11.17 -3.80
CA SER A 30 -18.20 11.56 -2.73
C SER A 30 -18.08 10.72 -1.45
N ASP A 31 -17.14 9.78 -1.38
CA ASP A 31 -16.94 8.96 -0.19
C ASP A 31 -16.33 9.77 0.97
N VAL A 32 -16.83 9.52 2.19
CA VAL A 32 -16.45 10.32 3.37
C VAL A 32 -15.14 9.82 4.00
N CYS A 33 -14.88 8.51 3.98
CA CYS A 33 -13.71 7.91 4.61
C CYS A 33 -13.16 6.75 3.79
N THR A 34 -11.90 6.86 3.36
CA THR A 34 -11.17 5.82 2.62
C THR A 34 -10.30 4.93 3.49
N VAL A 35 -10.21 5.20 4.80
CA VAL A 35 -9.27 4.52 5.71
C VAL A 35 -9.45 2.99 5.71
N PRO A 36 -10.68 2.42 5.73
CA PRO A 36 -10.84 0.97 5.70
C PRO A 36 -10.28 0.34 4.42
N ALA A 37 -10.58 0.93 3.25
CA ALA A 37 -10.07 0.44 1.97
C ALA A 37 -8.54 0.61 1.86
N ALA A 38 -8.01 1.70 2.40
CA ALA A 38 -6.56 1.91 2.48
C ALA A 38 -5.86 0.88 3.37
N GLY A 39 -6.55 0.32 4.38
CA GLY A 39 -6.05 -0.78 5.20
C GLY A 39 -5.75 -2.03 4.36
N VAL A 40 -6.70 -2.44 3.51
CA VAL A 40 -6.53 -3.59 2.59
C VAL A 40 -5.35 -3.37 1.64
N ILE A 41 -5.20 -2.14 1.11
CA ILE A 41 -4.06 -1.78 0.27
C ILE A 41 -2.75 -1.89 1.06
N GLY A 42 -2.73 -1.39 2.30
CA GLY A 42 -1.58 -1.49 3.20
C GLY A 42 -1.16 -2.94 3.45
N GLU A 43 -2.10 -3.82 3.75
CA GLU A 43 -1.85 -5.25 3.93
C GLU A 43 -1.25 -5.89 2.67
N ALA A 44 -1.80 -5.59 1.50
CA ALA A 44 -1.30 -6.11 0.23
C ALA A 44 0.13 -5.65 -0.09
N VAL A 45 0.43 -4.36 0.13
CA VAL A 45 1.77 -3.80 -0.06
C VAL A 45 2.77 -4.46 0.90
N VAL A 46 2.40 -4.61 2.17
CA VAL A 46 3.25 -5.30 3.17
C VAL A 46 3.49 -6.75 2.77
N ALA A 47 2.45 -7.49 2.35
CA ALA A 47 2.58 -8.88 1.91
C ALA A 47 3.54 -9.00 0.72
N PHE A 48 3.48 -8.06 -0.24
CA PHE A 48 4.38 -8.03 -1.38
C PHE A 48 5.85 -7.83 -0.96
N VAL A 49 6.12 -6.84 -0.10
CA VAL A 49 7.48 -6.57 0.41
C VAL A 49 8.02 -7.73 1.24
N VAL A 50 7.17 -8.36 2.06
CA VAL A 50 7.57 -9.55 2.83
C VAL A 50 7.89 -10.72 1.90
N ALA A 51 7.10 -10.95 0.85
CA ALA A 51 7.36 -12.01 -0.12
C ALA A 51 8.69 -11.80 -0.87
N ASP A 52 8.99 -10.56 -1.28
CA ASP A 52 10.26 -10.19 -1.91
C ASP A 52 11.44 -10.47 -0.97
N ALA A 53 11.35 -10.06 0.30
CA ALA A 53 12.38 -10.35 1.30
C ALA A 53 12.51 -11.86 1.60
N MET A 54 11.42 -12.63 1.54
CA MET A 54 11.48 -14.11 1.64
C MET A 54 12.23 -14.70 0.47
N GLN A 55 11.96 -14.23 -0.75
CA GLN A 55 12.66 -14.69 -1.95
C GLN A 55 14.14 -14.32 -1.92
N GLU A 56 14.50 -13.11 -1.50
CA GLU A 56 15.90 -12.68 -1.38
C GLU A 56 16.66 -13.54 -0.34
N LYS A 57 16.05 -13.78 0.83
CA LYS A 57 16.72 -14.52 1.92
C LYS A 57 16.76 -16.02 1.70
N PHE A 58 15.68 -16.62 1.20
CA PHE A 58 15.52 -18.08 1.15
C PHE A 58 15.60 -18.65 -0.27
N GLY A 59 15.47 -17.81 -1.30
CA GLY A 59 15.57 -18.22 -2.70
C GLY A 59 14.61 -19.33 -3.10
N GLY A 60 14.98 -20.03 -4.16
CA GLY A 60 14.29 -21.19 -4.70
C GLY A 60 13.37 -20.86 -5.87
N ASP A 61 13.25 -21.81 -6.79
CA ASP A 61 12.42 -21.71 -7.99
C ASP A 61 11.03 -22.35 -7.79
N SER A 62 10.81 -23.00 -6.64
CA SER A 62 9.51 -23.52 -6.21
C SER A 62 9.22 -23.21 -4.74
N LEU A 63 7.93 -23.18 -4.39
CA LEU A 63 7.50 -22.97 -3.00
C LEU A 63 8.02 -24.07 -2.06
N GLU A 64 8.11 -25.32 -2.54
CA GLU A 64 8.65 -26.43 -1.77
C GLU A 64 10.13 -26.23 -1.45
N GLU A 65 10.91 -25.71 -2.40
CA GLU A 65 12.32 -25.39 -2.19
C GLU A 65 12.51 -24.26 -1.18
N MET A 66 11.83 -23.13 -1.39
CA MET A 66 11.87 -22.00 -0.47
C MET A 66 11.46 -22.43 0.96
N LYS A 67 10.42 -23.28 1.08
CA LYS A 67 9.96 -23.80 2.37
C LYS A 67 11.00 -24.69 3.04
N ARG A 68 11.71 -25.56 2.31
CA ARG A 68 12.82 -26.35 2.87
C ARG A 68 13.94 -25.44 3.38
N ASN A 69 14.33 -24.42 2.63
CA ASN A 69 15.37 -23.47 3.00
C ASN A 69 15.00 -22.68 4.27
N TYR A 70 13.77 -22.18 4.33
CA TYR A 70 13.22 -21.51 5.51
C TYR A 70 13.24 -22.40 6.76
N LEU A 71 12.74 -23.63 6.64
CA LEU A 71 12.70 -24.56 7.77
C LEU A 71 14.09 -24.98 8.24
N GLY A 72 15.04 -25.15 7.31
CA GLY A 72 16.45 -25.41 7.63
C GLY A 72 17.07 -24.28 8.43
N TYR A 73 16.87 -23.03 8.01
CA TYR A 73 17.30 -21.84 8.76
C TYR A 73 16.68 -21.80 10.17
N MET A 74 15.38 -22.06 10.29
CA MET A 74 14.71 -22.09 11.59
C MET A 74 15.21 -23.23 12.50
N GLY A 75 15.67 -24.35 11.93
CA GLY A 75 16.33 -25.43 12.68
C GLY A 75 17.67 -24.98 13.24
N GLN A 76 18.53 -24.39 12.40
CA GLN A 76 19.83 -23.85 12.81
C GLN A 76 19.71 -22.83 13.95
N LEU A 77 18.70 -21.95 13.89
CA LEU A 77 18.45 -20.96 14.95
C LEU A 77 18.03 -21.58 16.29
N LYS A 78 17.44 -22.79 16.28
CA LYS A 78 17.03 -23.49 17.51
C LYS A 78 18.17 -24.25 18.14
N ASP A 79 19.13 -24.69 17.34
CA ASP A 79 20.31 -25.44 17.78
C ASP A 79 21.45 -24.50 18.23
N TYR A 80 21.25 -23.19 18.10
CA TYR A 80 22.14 -22.12 18.55
C TYR A 80 21.78 -21.66 19.98
#